data_AF-A0A2E5M3L7-F1
#
_entry.id   AF-A0A2E5M3L7-F1
#
_cell.length_a   1.000
_cell.length_b   1.000
_cell.length_c   1.000
_cell.angle_alpha   90.00
_cell.angle_beta   90.00
_cell.angle_gamma   90.00
#
_symmetry.space_group_name_H-M   'P 1'
#
loop_
_entity.id
_entity.type
_entity.pdbx_description
1 polymer ?
#
loop_
_entity_poly.entity_id
_entity_poly.type
_entity_poly.pdbx_seq_one_letter_code
_entity_poly.pdbx_strand_id
1 'polypeptide(L)'
;MKPFALAPYFHPTTVCVVDDNESFLESLCFEMPASWAWRSFVDPFEARDFLTEECALEPLADRCLSAAPAGGSEAIIHLDLSLIEQEINHVERFRRVSVLIVDYAMPALNGLDLCAGLNDPYLRTIMLTGVADEKLAVEAFNAGLLHRFVPKQGTDAIATTIAYMEELNQAYFAQHTARLRNALSVSPPQFLMDPAIRAWVAQLMQQERFIEYYLVDEPPGFLLLRSDGSMQRLLILDAAALHAQLDFAIRHNAPEAVRTSIGERRAACLFSGDQPGNYFGAERFGWAESMVTLEHVRGETDWYLGVSIDPPADIDFDPSRTSYDAYRAGLVR
;
A
#
# COMPACT_ATOMS: atom_id res chain seq x y z
N MET A 1 2.16 -20.04 -9.19
CA MET A 1 1.13 -18.97 -9.26
C MET A 1 1.80 -17.69 -9.74
N LYS A 2 1.14 -16.92 -10.61
CA LYS A 2 1.62 -15.61 -11.06
C LYS A 2 1.61 -14.63 -9.86
N PRO A 3 2.59 -13.72 -9.72
CA PRO A 3 2.52 -12.67 -8.69
C PRO A 3 1.34 -11.73 -8.96
N PHE A 4 0.86 -11.04 -7.92
CA PHE A 4 -0.08 -9.93 -8.13
C PHE A 4 0.58 -8.88 -9.03
N ALA A 5 -0.17 -8.42 -10.03
CA ALA A 5 0.24 -7.27 -10.80
C ALA A 5 0.07 -5.99 -9.97
N LEU A 6 -0.96 -5.92 -9.13
CA LEU A 6 -1.26 -4.83 -8.21
C LEU A 6 -1.43 -5.38 -6.79
N ALA A 7 -0.71 -4.83 -5.81
CA ALA A 7 -0.83 -5.26 -4.42
C ALA A 7 -2.25 -4.95 -3.88
N PRO A 8 -2.79 -5.73 -2.92
CA PRO A 8 -4.08 -5.45 -2.29
C PRO A 8 -4.08 -4.20 -1.40
N TYR A 9 -2.91 -3.72 -0.97
CA TYR A 9 -2.80 -2.45 -0.26
C TYR A 9 -1.41 -1.85 -0.46
N PHE A 10 -1.32 -0.55 -0.23
CA PHE A 10 -0.08 0.21 -0.20
C PHE A 10 -0.27 1.44 0.70
N HIS A 11 0.79 1.78 1.43
CA HIS A 11 0.86 3.03 2.16
C HIS A 11 2.33 3.48 2.29
N PRO A 12 2.61 4.77 2.53
CA PRO A 12 3.94 5.21 2.87
C PRO A 12 4.45 4.50 4.12
N THR A 13 5.76 4.37 4.21
CA THR A 13 6.48 3.77 5.33
C THR A 13 7.60 4.70 5.73
N THR A 14 8.20 4.46 6.88
CA THR A 14 9.33 5.26 7.36
C THR A 14 10.64 4.72 6.77
N VAL A 15 11.53 5.62 6.42
CA VAL A 15 12.90 5.30 5.99
C VAL A 15 13.83 5.54 7.16
N CYS A 16 14.72 4.60 7.45
CA CYS A 16 15.75 4.78 8.46
C CYS A 16 17.08 5.09 7.78
N VAL A 17 17.79 6.12 8.22
CA VAL A 17 19.12 6.48 7.74
C VAL A 17 20.10 6.42 8.91
N VAL A 18 21.22 5.73 8.73
CA VAL A 18 22.25 5.56 9.75
C VAL A 18 23.60 5.97 9.19
N ASP A 19 24.19 7.00 9.77
CA ASP A 19 25.48 7.56 9.36
C ASP A 19 26.12 8.26 10.57
N ASP A 20 27.38 7.95 10.87
CA ASP A 20 28.07 8.56 12.02
C ASP A 20 28.49 10.02 11.76
N ASN A 21 28.32 10.51 10.54
CA ASN A 21 28.58 11.89 10.16
C ASN A 21 27.30 12.75 10.25
N GLU A 22 27.18 13.49 11.36
CA GLU A 22 26.07 14.42 11.61
C GLU A 22 25.89 15.45 10.49
N SER A 23 26.98 16.03 9.97
CA SER A 23 26.90 17.01 8.88
C SER A 23 26.36 16.42 7.57
N PHE A 24 26.62 15.13 7.32
CA PHE A 24 26.03 14.45 6.17
C PHE A 24 24.52 14.27 6.35
N LEU A 25 24.07 13.83 7.53
CA LEU A 25 22.64 13.69 7.83
C LEU A 25 21.88 15.03 7.75
N GLU A 26 22.49 16.11 8.26
CA GLU A 26 21.94 17.47 8.13
C GLU A 26 21.81 17.88 6.66
N SER A 27 22.82 17.61 5.83
CA SER A 27 22.75 17.91 4.39
C SER A 27 21.66 17.10 3.68
N LEU A 28 21.53 15.82 4.03
CA LEU A 28 20.54 14.91 3.46
C LEU A 28 19.10 15.39 3.75
N CYS A 29 18.87 16.07 4.88
CA CYS A 29 17.56 16.66 5.20
C CYS A 29 17.03 17.62 4.14
N PHE A 30 17.92 18.30 3.41
CA PHE A 30 17.55 19.26 2.37
C PHE A 30 17.33 18.61 1.01
N GLU A 31 17.93 17.44 0.78
CA GLU A 31 17.86 16.73 -0.51
C GLU A 31 16.77 15.66 -0.54
N MET A 32 16.38 15.14 0.64
CA MET A 32 15.33 14.14 0.75
C MET A 32 13.96 14.71 0.35
N PRO A 33 13.14 13.96 -0.39
CA PRO A 33 11.80 14.39 -0.77
C PRO A 33 10.98 14.80 0.46
N ALA A 34 10.39 15.99 0.42
CA ALA A 34 9.58 16.49 1.53
C ALA A 34 8.44 15.54 1.88
N SER A 35 7.89 14.80 0.90
CA SER A 35 6.82 13.82 1.07
C SER A 35 7.21 12.57 1.87
N TRP A 36 8.48 12.38 2.22
CA TRP A 36 8.91 11.17 2.91
C TRP A 36 8.90 11.31 4.43
N ALA A 37 8.49 10.23 5.09
CA ALA A 37 8.71 9.98 6.49
C ALA A 37 10.07 9.29 6.62
N TRP A 38 10.99 9.91 7.34
CA TRP A 38 12.30 9.31 7.57
C TRP A 38 12.85 9.73 8.94
N ARG A 39 13.73 8.90 9.49
CA ARG A 39 14.44 9.12 10.74
C ARG A 39 15.93 8.88 10.53
N SER A 40 16.74 9.70 11.18
CA SER A 40 18.19 9.61 11.12
C SER A 40 18.79 9.19 12.46
N PHE A 41 19.90 8.46 12.42
CA PHE A 41 20.64 8.03 13.61
C PHE A 41 22.14 8.19 13.37
N VAL A 42 22.81 8.83 14.32
CA VAL A 42 24.28 8.92 14.37
C VAL A 42 24.89 7.69 15.04
N ASP A 43 24.22 7.18 16.08
CA ASP A 43 24.64 5.97 16.78
C ASP A 43 24.01 4.72 16.12
N PRO A 44 24.82 3.80 15.55
CA PRO A 44 24.30 2.56 14.95
C PRO A 44 23.62 1.62 15.97
N PHE A 45 23.95 1.72 17.26
CA PHE A 45 23.28 0.93 18.30
C PHE A 45 21.87 1.46 18.60
N GLU A 46 21.68 2.78 18.66
CA GLU A 46 20.34 3.38 18.80
C GLU A 46 19.46 3.04 17.59
N ALA A 47 20.04 3.06 16.38
CA ALA A 47 19.33 2.65 15.17
C ALA A 47 18.90 1.18 15.23
N ARG A 48 19.79 0.28 15.67
CA ARG A 48 19.47 -1.15 15.83
C ARG A 48 18.35 -1.36 16.83
N ASP A 49 18.41 -0.68 17.97
CA ASP A 49 17.40 -0.79 19.02
C ASP A 49 16.04 -0.30 18.52
N PHE A 50 16.00 0.81 17.77
CA PHE A 50 14.78 1.30 17.12
C PHE A 50 14.23 0.33 16.05
N LEU A 51 15.09 -0.27 15.24
CA LEU A 51 14.69 -1.21 14.19
C LEU A 51 14.26 -2.58 14.74
N THR A 52 14.73 -2.94 15.93
CA THR A 52 14.41 -4.21 16.60
C THR A 52 13.26 -4.05 17.58
N GLU A 53 12.90 -2.82 17.96
CA GLU A 53 11.73 -2.53 18.79
C GLU A 53 10.48 -3.08 18.09
N GLU A 54 9.78 -4.00 18.75
CA GLU A 54 8.57 -4.60 18.20
C GLU A 54 7.54 -3.51 17.90
N CYS A 55 7.15 -3.39 16.62
CA CYS A 55 6.01 -2.58 16.27
C CYS A 55 4.78 -3.20 16.93
N ALA A 56 4.03 -2.41 17.69
CA ALA A 56 2.84 -2.88 18.41
C ALA A 56 1.77 -3.52 17.49
N LEU A 57 1.84 -3.26 16.19
CA LEU A 57 0.93 -3.77 15.18
C LEU A 57 1.66 -4.72 14.21
N GLU A 58 1.36 -6.00 14.31
CA GLU A 58 1.81 -7.02 13.35
C GLU A 58 1.48 -6.62 11.90
N PRO A 59 2.28 -7.02 10.90
CA PRO A 59 2.01 -6.72 9.49
C PRO A 59 0.58 -7.07 9.10
N LEU A 60 -0.08 -6.18 8.35
CA LEU A 60 -1.48 -6.37 7.94
C LEU A 60 -1.72 -7.74 7.26
N ALA A 61 -0.77 -8.18 6.43
CA ALA A 61 -0.82 -9.48 5.78
C ALA A 61 -0.93 -10.66 6.77
N ASP A 62 -0.35 -10.54 7.96
CA ASP A 62 -0.41 -11.58 8.99
C ASP A 62 -1.71 -11.48 9.80
N ARG A 63 -2.18 -10.27 10.10
CA ARG A 63 -3.46 -10.03 10.79
C ARG A 63 -4.67 -10.52 9.99
N CYS A 64 -4.63 -10.39 8.66
CA CYS A 64 -5.67 -10.90 7.78
C CYS A 64 -5.78 -12.44 7.77
N LEU A 65 -4.77 -13.16 8.28
CA LEU A 65 -4.71 -14.62 8.25
C LEU A 65 -4.95 -15.19 9.64
N SER A 66 -6.09 -15.85 9.83
CA SER A 66 -6.34 -16.64 11.05
C SER A 66 -6.46 -18.12 10.71
N ALA A 67 -5.84 -18.98 11.52
CA ALA A 67 -5.98 -20.42 11.40
C ALA A 67 -7.08 -20.88 12.37
N ALA A 68 -8.18 -21.40 11.83
CA ALA A 68 -9.20 -22.07 12.64
C ALA A 68 -8.94 -23.58 12.64
N PRO A 69 -9.01 -24.25 13.81
CA PRO A 69 -9.02 -25.71 13.85
C PRO A 69 -10.34 -26.19 13.21
N ALA A 70 -10.28 -26.79 12.02
CA ALA A 70 -11.41 -27.55 11.53
C ALA A 70 -11.48 -28.86 12.34
N GLY A 71 -12.67 -29.36 12.61
CA GLY A 71 -12.84 -30.67 13.26
C GLY A 71 -12.25 -31.78 12.39
N GLY A 72 -10.96 -32.07 12.57
CA GLY A 72 -10.15 -32.97 11.73
C GLY A 72 -8.65 -32.59 11.75
N SER A 73 -7.85 -33.25 10.91
CA SER A 73 -6.39 -33.00 10.77
C SER A 73 -6.05 -31.82 9.83
N GLU A 74 -7.04 -31.05 9.38
CA GLU A 74 -6.86 -29.96 8.43
C GLU A 74 -7.21 -28.63 9.10
N ALA A 75 -6.29 -27.67 9.06
CA ALA A 75 -6.56 -26.30 9.50
C ALA A 75 -7.17 -25.51 8.33
N ILE A 76 -8.27 -24.79 8.58
CA ILE A 76 -8.85 -23.87 7.61
C ILE A 76 -8.25 -22.50 7.86
N ILE A 77 -7.68 -21.89 6.82
CA ILE A 77 -7.19 -20.52 6.87
C ILE A 77 -8.36 -19.60 6.52
N HIS A 78 -8.74 -18.74 7.47
CA HIS A 78 -9.70 -17.66 7.26
C HIS A 78 -8.96 -16.40 6.83
N LEU A 79 -9.44 -15.79 5.75
CA LEU A 79 -8.97 -14.50 5.27
C LEU A 79 -10.03 -13.44 5.54
N ASP A 80 -9.67 -12.42 6.32
CA ASP A 80 -10.54 -11.28 6.58
C ASP A 80 -10.05 -10.05 5.81
N LEU A 81 -10.74 -9.74 4.71
CA LEU A 81 -10.44 -8.59 3.87
C LEU A 81 -10.90 -7.27 4.49
N SER A 82 -11.84 -7.29 5.46
CA SER A 82 -12.30 -6.07 6.14
C SER A 82 -11.19 -5.40 6.94
N LEU A 83 -10.21 -6.18 7.41
CA LEU A 83 -9.02 -5.67 8.10
C LEU A 83 -8.14 -4.80 7.19
N ILE A 84 -8.17 -5.02 5.87
CA ILE A 84 -7.39 -4.22 4.92
C ILE A 84 -7.91 -2.79 4.88
N GLU A 85 -9.22 -2.62 4.82
CA GLU A 85 -9.87 -1.31 4.89
C GLU A 85 -9.64 -0.66 6.26
N GLN A 86 -9.74 -1.43 7.35
CA GLN A 86 -9.56 -0.92 8.72
C GLN A 86 -8.12 -0.50 9.03
N GLU A 87 -7.13 -0.82 8.20
CA GLU A 87 -5.72 -0.44 8.43
C GLU A 87 -5.54 1.08 8.53
N ILE A 88 -6.40 1.86 7.87
CA ILE A 88 -6.39 3.33 7.91
C ILE A 88 -6.59 3.91 9.31
N ASN A 89 -7.15 3.13 10.24
CA ASN A 89 -7.37 3.54 11.63
C ASN A 89 -6.10 3.44 12.49
N HIS A 90 -5.02 2.84 11.96
CA HIS A 90 -3.76 2.65 12.67
C HIS A 90 -2.67 3.57 12.11
N VAL A 91 -2.31 4.63 12.85
CA VAL A 91 -1.22 5.55 12.45
C VAL A 91 0.14 4.85 12.41
N GLU A 92 0.28 3.80 13.21
CA GLU A 92 1.46 2.95 13.34
C GLU A 92 1.83 2.25 12.03
N ARG A 93 0.91 2.14 11.07
CA ARG A 93 1.22 1.61 9.72
C ARG A 93 2.35 2.38 9.05
N PHE A 94 2.44 3.70 9.27
CA PHE A 94 3.50 4.55 8.72
C PHE A 94 4.83 4.40 9.47
N ARG A 95 4.80 3.96 10.73
CA ARG A 95 6.01 3.76 11.57
C ARG A 95 6.87 2.61 11.09
N ARG A 96 6.29 1.64 10.36
CA ARG A 96 7.03 0.51 9.80
C ARG A 96 8.20 1.01 8.95
N VAL A 97 9.37 0.43 9.17
CA VAL A 97 10.56 0.75 8.38
C VAL A 97 10.66 -0.24 7.22
N SER A 98 10.50 0.26 6.00
CA SER A 98 10.60 -0.57 4.78
C SER A 98 12.02 -0.61 4.22
N VAL A 99 12.75 0.52 4.35
CA VAL A 99 14.10 0.70 3.81
C VAL A 99 15.01 1.29 4.87
N LEU A 100 16.15 0.65 5.08
CA LEU A 100 17.30 1.11 5.84
C LEU A 100 18.39 1.58 4.87
N ILE A 101 18.85 2.80 5.05
CA ILE A 101 20.02 3.37 4.39
C ILE A 101 21.13 3.44 5.42
N VAL A 102 22.28 2.85 5.15
CA VAL A 102 23.34 2.70 6.15
C VAL A 102 24.69 3.05 5.54
N ASP A 103 25.49 3.85 6.24
CA ASP A 103 26.90 4.01 5.89
C ASP A 103 27.70 2.75 6.21
N TYR A 104 28.65 2.40 5.34
CA TYR A 104 29.57 1.34 5.66
C TYR A 104 30.52 1.74 6.81
N ALA A 105 31.11 2.93 6.73
CA ALA A 105 32.31 3.30 7.48
C ALA A 105 32.02 3.92 8.86
N MET A 106 31.27 3.20 9.70
CA MET A 106 30.95 3.63 11.07
C MET A 106 31.90 2.98 12.10
N PRO A 107 32.69 3.74 12.89
CA PRO A 107 33.71 3.20 13.80
C PRO A 107 33.19 2.28 14.91
N ALA A 108 31.99 2.52 15.41
CA ALA A 108 31.43 1.79 16.55
C ALA A 108 30.86 0.42 16.15
N LEU A 109 30.18 0.36 15.01
CA LEU A 109 29.61 -0.84 14.40
C LEU A 109 29.48 -0.55 12.91
N ASN A 110 30.17 -1.29 12.05
CA ASN A 110 30.10 -1.04 10.61
C ASN A 110 28.70 -1.39 10.06
N GLY A 111 28.36 -0.82 8.91
CA GLY A 111 27.02 -0.98 8.32
C GLY A 111 26.65 -2.43 7.96
N LEU A 112 27.62 -3.29 7.64
CA LEU A 112 27.35 -4.70 7.35
C LEU A 112 26.99 -5.48 8.60
N ASP A 113 27.74 -5.26 9.69
CA ASP A 113 27.48 -5.89 10.99
C ASP A 113 26.15 -5.42 11.58
N LEU A 114 25.79 -4.15 11.38
CA LEU A 114 24.46 -3.65 11.71
C LEU A 114 23.37 -4.42 10.95
N CYS A 115 23.46 -4.48 9.62
CA CYS A 115 22.50 -5.21 8.79
C CYS A 115 22.39 -6.69 9.16
N ALA A 116 23.51 -7.35 9.47
CA ALA A 116 23.54 -8.76 9.83
C ALA A 116 22.88 -9.05 11.20
N GLY A 117 22.83 -8.05 12.08
CA GLY A 117 22.18 -8.14 13.39
C GLY A 117 20.66 -7.92 13.37
N LEU A 118 20.08 -7.53 12.23
CA LEU A 118 18.64 -7.28 12.11
C LEU A 118 17.90 -8.58 11.77
N ASN A 119 16.79 -8.82 12.47
CA ASN A 119 16.00 -10.05 12.35
C ASN A 119 14.79 -9.92 11.42
N ASP A 120 14.56 -8.74 10.82
CA ASP A 120 13.45 -8.53 9.89
C ASP A 120 13.84 -8.96 8.46
N PRO A 121 13.30 -10.07 7.93
CA PRO A 121 13.63 -10.57 6.59
C PRO A 121 12.94 -9.77 5.46
N TYR A 122 12.10 -8.79 5.79
CA TYR A 122 11.40 -7.94 4.84
C TYR A 122 12.09 -6.60 4.65
N LEU A 123 12.81 -6.12 5.67
CA LEU A 123 13.55 -4.87 5.62
C LEU A 123 14.52 -4.85 4.44
N ARG A 124 14.42 -3.80 3.63
CA ARG A 124 15.32 -3.57 2.50
C ARG A 124 16.46 -2.68 2.92
N THR A 125 17.64 -2.93 2.36
CA THR A 125 18.89 -2.30 2.80
C THR A 125 19.62 -1.69 1.62
N ILE A 126 19.92 -0.40 1.74
CA ILE A 126 20.77 0.37 0.83
C ILE A 126 22.04 0.73 1.60
N MET A 127 23.21 0.34 1.10
CA MET A 127 24.47 0.76 1.68
C MET A 127 25.04 1.97 0.96
N LEU A 128 25.40 3.01 1.70
CA LEU A 128 26.22 4.10 1.18
C LEU A 128 27.69 3.70 1.31
N THR A 129 28.43 3.69 0.21
CA THR A 129 29.82 3.20 0.17
C THR A 129 30.81 4.31 -0.13
N GLY A 130 31.98 4.22 0.52
CA GLY A 130 33.19 4.90 0.08
C GLY A 130 33.88 4.13 -1.05
N VAL A 131 34.87 4.75 -1.68
CA VAL A 131 35.66 4.15 -2.77
C VAL A 131 36.42 2.89 -2.32
N ALA A 132 36.77 2.80 -1.04
CA ALA A 132 37.56 1.69 -0.50
C ALA A 132 36.76 0.40 -0.27
N ASP A 133 35.43 0.48 -0.19
CA ASP A 133 34.60 -0.59 0.40
C ASP A 133 33.66 -1.25 -0.63
N GLU A 134 33.78 -0.90 -1.91
CA GLU A 134 32.90 -1.38 -2.99
C GLU A 134 32.92 -2.91 -3.14
N LYS A 135 34.10 -3.54 -2.98
CA LYS A 135 34.21 -5.00 -3.06
C LYS A 135 33.39 -5.72 -1.99
N LEU A 136 33.43 -5.22 -0.76
CA LEU A 136 32.68 -5.79 0.36
C LEU A 136 31.18 -5.60 0.16
N ALA A 137 30.75 -4.45 -0.36
CA ALA A 137 29.36 -4.21 -0.71
C ALA A 137 28.85 -5.17 -1.80
N VAL A 138 29.67 -5.46 -2.82
CA VAL A 138 29.34 -6.45 -3.86
C VAL A 138 29.20 -7.85 -3.28
N GLU A 139 30.10 -8.26 -2.38
CA GLU A 139 30.01 -9.56 -1.70
C GLU A 139 28.75 -9.66 -0.83
N ALA A 140 28.45 -8.62 -0.04
CA ALA A 140 27.25 -8.57 0.79
C ALA A 140 25.94 -8.51 -0.03
N PHE A 141 25.94 -7.84 -1.18
CA PHE A 141 24.83 -7.85 -2.12
C PHE A 141 24.59 -9.25 -2.71
N ASN A 142 25.66 -9.93 -3.15
CA ASN A 142 25.55 -11.29 -3.67
C ASN A 142 25.12 -12.31 -2.60
N ALA A 143 25.45 -12.06 -1.34
CA ALA A 143 24.99 -12.85 -0.20
C ALA A 143 23.53 -12.56 0.21
N GLY A 144 22.88 -11.54 -0.37
CA GLY A 144 21.53 -11.12 -0.05
C GLY A 144 21.39 -10.32 1.25
N LEU A 145 22.51 -9.91 1.86
CA LEU A 145 22.52 -9.04 3.04
C LEU A 145 22.18 -7.59 2.67
N LEU A 146 22.64 -7.15 1.50
CA LEU A 146 22.31 -5.85 0.91
C LEU A 146 21.40 -6.01 -0.29
N HIS A 147 20.50 -5.06 -0.48
CA HIS A 147 19.61 -5.03 -1.64
C HIS A 147 20.07 -4.03 -2.71
N ARG A 148 20.73 -2.94 -2.29
CA ARG A 148 21.39 -1.96 -3.16
C ARG A 148 22.61 -1.38 -2.45
N PHE A 149 23.50 -0.76 -3.23
CA PHE A 149 24.55 0.09 -2.70
C PHE A 149 24.76 1.30 -3.61
N VAL A 150 25.18 2.43 -3.03
CA VAL A 150 25.36 3.70 -3.74
C VAL A 150 26.67 4.37 -3.28
N PRO A 151 27.55 4.78 -4.20
CA PRO A 151 28.76 5.53 -3.84
C PRO A 151 28.42 6.93 -3.29
N LYS A 152 28.94 7.31 -2.11
CA LYS A 152 28.66 8.62 -1.47
C LYS A 152 29.13 9.83 -2.29
N GLN A 153 30.17 9.70 -3.10
CA GLN A 153 30.79 10.82 -3.82
C GLN A 153 30.29 11.00 -5.27
N GLY A 154 29.23 10.30 -5.66
CA GLY A 154 28.63 10.46 -6.98
C GLY A 154 27.76 11.72 -7.06
N THR A 155 27.85 12.47 -8.15
CA THR A 155 27.01 13.66 -8.42
C THR A 155 25.51 13.33 -8.39
N ASP A 156 25.15 12.08 -8.70
CA ASP A 156 23.76 11.58 -8.74
C ASP A 156 23.45 10.60 -7.59
N ALA A 157 24.26 10.56 -6.54
CA ALA A 157 24.12 9.58 -5.46
C ALA A 157 22.73 9.64 -4.80
N ILE A 158 22.23 10.84 -4.52
CA ILE A 158 20.94 11.01 -3.84
C ILE A 158 19.76 10.70 -4.75
N ALA A 159 19.80 11.15 -6.02
CA ALA A 159 18.79 10.77 -7.00
C ALA A 159 18.72 9.24 -7.21
N THR A 160 19.88 8.57 -7.23
CA THR A 160 19.98 7.11 -7.34
C THR A 160 19.41 6.42 -6.10
N THR A 161 19.77 6.90 -4.90
CA THR A 161 19.20 6.41 -3.64
C THR A 161 17.69 6.55 -3.64
N ILE A 162 17.16 7.69 -4.09
CA ILE A 162 15.71 7.92 -4.14
C ILE A 162 15.02 6.89 -5.05
N ALA A 163 15.55 6.66 -6.24
CA ALA A 163 15.01 5.67 -7.18
C ALA A 163 15.06 4.24 -6.60
N TYR A 164 16.16 3.87 -5.95
CA TYR A 164 16.29 2.58 -5.27
C TYR A 164 15.31 2.42 -4.11
N MET A 165 15.00 3.49 -3.39
CA MET A 165 14.03 3.40 -2.30
C MET A 165 12.61 3.13 -2.81
N GLU A 166 12.20 3.76 -3.90
CA GLU A 166 10.90 3.48 -4.52
C GLU A 166 10.80 2.02 -4.97
N GLU A 167 11.85 1.51 -5.62
CA GLU A 167 11.97 0.10 -6.03
C GLU A 167 11.87 -0.85 -4.82
N LEU A 168 12.65 -0.58 -3.78
CA LEU A 168 12.75 -1.44 -2.60
C LEU A 168 11.47 -1.39 -1.75
N ASN A 169 10.80 -0.25 -1.64
CA ASN A 169 9.51 -0.16 -0.97
C ASN A 169 8.45 -1.00 -1.70
N GLN A 170 8.43 -1.01 -3.03
CA GLN A 170 7.56 -1.93 -3.79
C GLN A 170 7.91 -3.40 -3.52
N ALA A 171 9.20 -3.74 -3.47
CA ALA A 171 9.66 -5.08 -3.14
C ALA A 171 9.32 -5.52 -1.70
N TYR A 172 9.28 -4.57 -0.75
CA TYR A 172 8.82 -4.80 0.63
C TYR A 172 7.35 -5.23 0.64
N PHE A 173 6.45 -4.43 0.04
CA PHE A 173 5.02 -4.76 -0.04
C PHE A 173 4.75 -6.04 -0.83
N ALA A 174 5.48 -6.30 -1.91
CA ALA A 174 5.35 -7.53 -2.69
C ALA A 174 5.63 -8.80 -1.86
N GLN A 175 6.61 -8.73 -0.94
CA GLN A 175 6.96 -9.87 -0.09
C GLN A 175 5.93 -10.10 1.03
N HIS A 176 5.39 -9.02 1.63
CA HIS A 176 4.31 -9.13 2.63
C HIS A 176 3.01 -9.67 2.00
N THR A 177 2.62 -9.14 0.85
CA THR A 177 1.38 -9.54 0.18
C THR A 177 1.46 -10.91 -0.49
N ALA A 178 2.66 -11.48 -0.65
CA ALA A 178 2.83 -12.86 -1.12
C ALA A 178 2.20 -13.89 -0.18
N ARG A 179 2.12 -13.61 1.13
CA ARG A 179 1.41 -14.47 2.10
C ARG A 179 -0.11 -14.41 1.89
N LEU A 180 -0.66 -13.21 1.74
CA LEU A 180 -2.08 -13.01 1.39
C LEU A 180 -2.45 -13.72 0.09
N ARG A 181 -1.58 -13.68 -0.92
CA ARG A 181 -1.78 -14.41 -2.18
C ARG A 181 -1.96 -15.91 -1.96
N ASN A 182 -1.13 -16.51 -1.10
CA ASN A 182 -1.21 -17.94 -0.82
C ASN A 182 -2.48 -18.29 -0.03
N ALA A 183 -3.06 -17.36 0.72
CA ALA A 183 -4.34 -17.56 1.41
C ALA A 183 -5.56 -17.28 0.51
N LEU A 184 -5.44 -16.36 -0.45
CA LEU A 184 -6.42 -16.06 -1.51
C LEU A 184 -6.60 -17.20 -2.53
N SER A 185 -6.13 -18.41 -2.22
CA SER A 185 -5.99 -19.57 -3.12
C SER A 185 -7.28 -20.04 -3.82
N VAL A 186 -8.46 -19.61 -3.37
CA VAL A 186 -9.73 -20.06 -3.96
C VAL A 186 -10.17 -19.17 -5.14
N SER A 187 -10.01 -17.84 -5.05
CA SER A 187 -10.27 -16.90 -6.16
C SER A 187 -9.87 -15.47 -5.76
N PRO A 188 -8.63 -15.00 -6.04
CA PRO A 188 -8.30 -13.59 -5.84
C PRO A 188 -9.13 -12.70 -6.78
N PRO A 189 -9.42 -11.45 -6.40
CA PRO A 189 -10.00 -10.49 -7.33
C PRO A 189 -9.13 -10.38 -8.59
N GLN A 190 -9.69 -10.72 -9.75
CA GLN A 190 -8.91 -10.91 -10.98
C GLN A 190 -8.20 -9.63 -11.44
N PHE A 191 -8.73 -8.45 -11.09
CA PHE A 191 -8.10 -7.18 -11.42
C PHE A 191 -6.73 -6.99 -10.75
N LEU A 192 -6.48 -7.63 -9.60
CA LEU A 192 -5.16 -7.61 -8.94
C LEU A 192 -4.08 -8.34 -9.76
N MET A 193 -4.50 -9.20 -10.70
CA MET A 193 -3.60 -9.98 -11.56
C MET A 193 -3.30 -9.27 -12.89
N ASP A 194 -4.03 -8.21 -13.22
CA ASP A 194 -3.98 -7.55 -14.52
C ASP A 194 -3.01 -6.35 -14.52
N PRO A 195 -1.93 -6.38 -15.32
CA PRO A 195 -0.98 -5.27 -15.43
C PRO A 195 -1.60 -3.97 -15.94
N ALA A 196 -2.68 -4.02 -16.73
CA ALA A 196 -3.36 -2.83 -17.21
C ALA A 196 -4.01 -2.04 -16.06
N ILE A 197 -4.56 -2.77 -15.07
CA ILE A 197 -5.13 -2.16 -13.87
C ILE A 197 -4.05 -1.57 -12.98
N ARG A 198 -2.91 -2.25 -12.80
CA ARG A 198 -1.76 -1.65 -12.11
C ARG A 198 -1.36 -0.32 -12.75
N ALA A 199 -1.21 -0.30 -14.08
CA ALA A 199 -0.77 0.90 -14.80
C ALA A 199 -1.77 2.05 -14.64
N TRP A 200 -3.07 1.75 -14.76
CA TRP A 200 -4.13 2.73 -14.59
C TRP A 200 -4.18 3.29 -13.16
N VAL A 201 -4.12 2.42 -12.15
CA VAL A 201 -4.10 2.83 -10.73
C VAL A 201 -2.86 3.68 -10.43
N ALA A 202 -1.68 3.29 -10.92
CA ALA A 202 -0.46 4.07 -10.75
C ALA A 202 -0.58 5.48 -11.37
N GLN A 203 -1.21 5.59 -12.53
CA GLN A 203 -1.49 6.88 -13.16
C GLN A 203 -2.47 7.71 -12.32
N LEU A 204 -3.56 7.11 -11.83
CA LEU A 204 -4.53 7.78 -10.96
C LEU A 204 -3.85 8.29 -9.68
N MET A 205 -3.03 7.46 -9.03
CA MET A 205 -2.27 7.84 -7.83
C MET A 205 -1.44 9.10 -8.06
N GLN A 206 -0.73 9.16 -9.19
CA GLN A 206 0.10 10.32 -9.53
C GLN A 206 -0.72 11.57 -9.86
N GLN A 207 -1.76 11.44 -10.68
CA GLN A 207 -2.59 12.56 -11.14
C GLN A 207 -3.36 13.23 -10.00
N GLU A 208 -3.96 12.41 -9.13
CA GLU A 208 -4.80 12.85 -8.02
C GLU A 208 -4.04 12.99 -6.69
N ARG A 209 -2.74 12.69 -6.69
CA ARG A 209 -1.84 12.77 -5.53
C ARG A 209 -2.26 11.90 -4.35
N PHE A 210 -2.82 10.74 -4.65
CA PHE A 210 -3.01 9.72 -3.63
C PHE A 210 -1.68 9.09 -3.26
N ILE A 211 -1.56 8.73 -1.99
CA ILE A 211 -0.36 8.15 -1.40
C ILE A 211 -0.62 6.77 -0.81
N GLU A 212 -1.88 6.42 -0.56
CA GLU A 212 -2.29 5.15 0.04
C GLU A 212 -3.47 4.56 -0.74
N TYR A 213 -3.56 3.23 -0.75
CA TYR A 213 -4.75 2.54 -1.19
C TYR A 213 -4.96 1.21 -0.46
N TYR A 214 -6.23 0.80 -0.31
CA TYR A 214 -6.65 -0.39 0.44
C TYR A 214 -7.76 -1.12 -0.29
N LEU A 215 -7.60 -2.43 -0.51
CA LEU A 215 -8.59 -3.28 -1.18
C LEU A 215 -9.91 -3.26 -0.39
N VAL A 216 -11.00 -3.08 -1.13
CA VAL A 216 -12.38 -3.21 -0.64
C VAL A 216 -13.07 -4.29 -1.46
N ASP A 217 -13.71 -5.23 -0.77
CA ASP A 217 -14.28 -6.44 -1.39
C ASP A 217 -15.63 -6.17 -2.08
N GLU A 218 -16.55 -5.47 -1.39
CA GLU A 218 -17.91 -5.24 -1.88
C GLU A 218 -18.32 -3.75 -1.83
N PRO A 219 -18.67 -3.15 -2.98
CA PRO A 219 -18.34 -3.61 -4.33
C PRO A 219 -16.81 -3.64 -4.53
N PRO A 220 -16.26 -4.38 -5.51
CA PRO A 220 -14.81 -4.57 -5.63
C PRO A 220 -14.07 -3.29 -6.05
N GLY A 221 -12.92 -3.03 -5.41
CA GLY A 221 -11.97 -2.01 -5.84
C GLY A 221 -11.09 -1.51 -4.70
N PHE A 222 -10.82 -0.20 -4.63
CA PHE A 222 -9.96 0.38 -3.58
C PHE A 222 -10.56 1.58 -2.87
N LEU A 223 -10.22 1.74 -1.59
CA LEU A 223 -10.22 3.02 -0.90
C LEU A 223 -8.88 3.70 -1.17
N LEU A 224 -8.89 4.96 -1.59
CA LEU A 224 -7.71 5.75 -1.96
C LEU A 224 -7.57 6.94 -1.01
N LEU A 225 -6.38 7.23 -0.48
CA LEU A 225 -6.17 8.35 0.45
C LEU A 225 -5.02 9.27 0.00
N ARG A 226 -5.20 10.57 0.25
CA ARG A 226 -4.17 11.60 0.11
C ARG A 226 -3.47 11.83 1.46
N SER A 227 -2.41 12.64 1.45
CA SER A 227 -1.59 12.87 2.65
C SER A 227 -2.33 13.50 3.82
N ASP A 228 -3.36 14.30 3.53
CA ASP A 228 -4.23 14.95 4.51
C ASP A 228 -5.33 14.02 5.08
N GLY A 229 -5.41 12.78 4.57
CA GLY A 229 -6.46 11.81 4.93
C GLY A 229 -7.75 11.97 4.12
N SER A 230 -7.84 12.92 3.18
CA SER A 230 -8.97 12.95 2.26
C SER A 230 -8.98 11.66 1.42
N MET A 231 -10.16 11.05 1.31
CA MET A 231 -10.29 9.73 0.71
C MET A 231 -11.30 9.71 -0.43
N GLN A 232 -11.14 8.76 -1.35
CA GLN A 232 -12.05 8.51 -2.47
C GLN A 232 -12.21 7.01 -2.68
N ARG A 233 -13.31 6.61 -3.32
CA ARG A 233 -13.63 5.21 -3.57
C ARG A 233 -13.49 4.88 -5.05
N LEU A 234 -12.61 3.94 -5.38
CA LEU A 234 -12.41 3.41 -6.72
C LEU A 234 -13.15 2.08 -6.93
N LEU A 235 -14.20 2.09 -7.73
CA LEU A 235 -14.92 0.90 -8.20
C LEU A 235 -14.20 0.26 -9.37
N ILE A 236 -14.07 -1.07 -9.37
CA ILE A 236 -13.49 -1.85 -10.49
C ILE A 236 -14.40 -3.04 -10.80
N LEU A 237 -15.02 -3.04 -11.98
CA LEU A 237 -15.93 -4.09 -12.42
C LEU A 237 -15.44 -4.73 -13.71
N ASP A 238 -15.65 -6.03 -13.84
CA ASP A 238 -15.63 -6.69 -15.14
C ASP A 238 -17.02 -6.63 -15.82
N ALA A 239 -17.12 -7.16 -17.03
CA ALA A 239 -18.39 -7.20 -17.75
C ALA A 239 -19.48 -8.02 -17.04
N ALA A 240 -19.11 -9.07 -16.30
CA ALA A 240 -20.06 -9.93 -15.60
C ALA A 240 -20.65 -9.23 -14.37
N ALA A 241 -19.80 -8.58 -13.58
CA ALA A 241 -20.21 -7.78 -12.43
C ALA A 241 -21.09 -6.59 -12.84
N LEU A 242 -20.75 -5.91 -13.94
CA LEU A 242 -21.59 -4.84 -14.47
C LEU A 242 -22.97 -5.35 -14.95
N HIS A 243 -23.02 -6.53 -15.56
CA HIS A 243 -24.28 -7.18 -15.93
C HIS A 243 -25.12 -7.53 -14.69
N ALA A 244 -24.49 -8.06 -13.64
CA ALA A 244 -25.16 -8.35 -12.38
C ALA A 244 -25.75 -7.08 -11.73
N GLN A 245 -25.05 -5.93 -11.82
CA GLN A 245 -25.59 -4.64 -11.38
C GLN A 245 -26.82 -4.21 -12.19
N LEU A 246 -26.82 -4.42 -13.51
CA LEU A 246 -27.99 -4.12 -14.34
C LEU A 246 -29.20 -4.99 -13.92
N ASP A 247 -29.00 -6.28 -13.72
CA ASP A 247 -30.05 -7.19 -13.25
C ASP A 247 -30.57 -6.79 -11.87
N PHE A 248 -29.69 -6.32 -10.99
CA PHE A 248 -30.07 -5.79 -9.68
C PHE A 248 -30.92 -4.50 -9.81
N ALA A 249 -30.51 -3.58 -10.68
CA ALA A 249 -31.24 -2.34 -10.95
C ALA A 249 -32.64 -2.61 -11.56
N ILE A 250 -32.75 -3.60 -12.46
CA ILE A 250 -34.03 -4.03 -13.02
C ILE A 250 -34.94 -4.60 -11.93
N ARG A 251 -34.43 -5.51 -11.09
CA ARG A 251 -35.19 -6.14 -9.99
C ARG A 251 -35.76 -5.14 -9.00
N HIS A 252 -35.04 -4.04 -8.75
CA HIS A 252 -35.44 -2.99 -7.81
C HIS A 252 -36.12 -1.79 -8.49
N ASN A 253 -36.59 -1.93 -9.73
CA ASN A 253 -37.30 -0.89 -10.47
C ASN A 253 -36.55 0.46 -10.52
N ALA A 254 -35.23 0.42 -10.71
CA ALA A 254 -34.43 1.62 -10.89
C ALA A 254 -34.97 2.48 -12.06
N PRO A 255 -34.83 3.81 -11.98
CA PRO A 255 -35.23 4.70 -13.07
C PRO A 255 -34.67 4.25 -14.42
N GLU A 256 -35.42 4.46 -15.51
CA GLU A 256 -35.00 4.06 -16.85
C GLU A 256 -33.64 4.64 -17.23
N ALA A 257 -33.38 5.92 -16.92
CA ALA A 257 -32.09 6.57 -17.17
C ALA A 257 -30.91 5.85 -16.48
N VAL A 258 -31.12 5.30 -15.29
CA VAL A 258 -30.11 4.53 -14.54
C VAL A 258 -29.85 3.20 -15.24
N ARG A 259 -30.92 2.43 -15.52
CA ARG A 259 -30.82 1.13 -16.21
C ARG A 259 -30.15 1.26 -17.58
N THR A 260 -30.51 2.29 -18.35
CA THR A 260 -29.90 2.58 -19.65
C THR A 260 -28.42 2.93 -19.51
N SER A 261 -28.05 3.76 -18.53
CA SER A 261 -26.63 4.14 -18.35
C SER A 261 -25.74 2.97 -17.92
N ILE A 262 -26.25 2.06 -17.09
CA ILE A 262 -25.56 0.81 -16.73
C ILE A 262 -25.48 -0.13 -17.94
N GLY A 263 -26.59 -0.31 -18.67
CA GLY A 263 -26.64 -1.17 -19.85
C GLY A 263 -25.71 -0.72 -20.98
N GLU A 264 -25.52 0.59 -21.15
CA GLU A 264 -24.56 1.18 -22.09
C GLU A 264 -23.12 1.25 -21.54
N ARG A 265 -22.88 0.73 -20.32
CA ARG A 265 -21.58 0.70 -19.65
C ARG A 265 -20.95 2.08 -19.42
N ARG A 266 -21.78 3.12 -19.33
CA ARG A 266 -21.35 4.51 -19.07
C ARG A 266 -21.25 4.82 -17.58
N ALA A 267 -21.99 4.09 -16.75
CA ALA A 267 -22.04 4.30 -15.32
C ALA A 267 -22.33 3.00 -14.57
N ALA A 268 -21.98 2.96 -13.29
CA ALA A 268 -22.25 1.84 -12.39
C ALA A 268 -22.73 2.38 -11.04
N CYS A 269 -23.34 1.52 -10.23
CA CYS A 269 -23.68 1.87 -8.87
C CYS A 269 -22.52 1.55 -7.92
N LEU A 270 -22.22 2.49 -7.03
CA LEU A 270 -21.37 2.31 -5.86
C LEU A 270 -22.24 2.48 -4.62
N PHE A 271 -22.62 1.37 -4.00
CA PHE A 271 -23.43 1.38 -2.78
C PHE A 271 -22.51 1.44 -1.55
N SER A 272 -22.58 2.52 -0.78
CA SER A 272 -21.83 2.70 0.47
C SER A 272 -22.79 2.63 1.65
N GLY A 273 -23.10 1.41 2.10
CA GLY A 273 -24.01 1.13 3.23
C GLY A 273 -25.49 1.00 2.79
N ASP A 274 -26.08 2.09 2.32
CA ASP A 274 -27.49 2.10 1.92
C ASP A 274 -27.72 1.43 0.56
N GLN A 275 -28.66 0.49 0.51
CA GLN A 275 -29.02 -0.25 -0.69
C GLN A 275 -30.51 -0.18 -0.98
N PRO A 276 -30.95 -0.32 -2.25
CA PRO A 276 -32.37 -0.33 -2.61
C PRO A 276 -33.21 -1.36 -1.83
N GLY A 277 -32.60 -2.48 -1.41
CA GLY A 277 -33.26 -3.51 -0.60
C GLY A 277 -33.60 -3.07 0.83
N ASN A 278 -33.00 -1.99 1.33
CA ASN A 278 -33.24 -1.45 2.68
C ASN A 278 -34.50 -0.56 2.73
N TYR A 279 -35.04 -0.18 1.58
CA TYR A 279 -36.16 0.78 1.47
C TYR A 279 -37.48 0.02 1.30
N PHE A 280 -38.46 0.32 2.15
CA PHE A 280 -39.78 -0.32 2.15
C PHE A 280 -40.91 0.69 1.91
N GLY A 281 -42.01 0.23 1.32
CA GLY A 281 -43.21 1.05 1.14
C GLY A 281 -43.07 2.10 0.03
N ALA A 282 -43.28 3.38 0.37
CA ALA A 282 -43.31 4.48 -0.61
C ALA A 282 -41.96 5.21 -0.76
N GLU A 283 -40.99 4.91 0.09
CA GLU A 283 -39.66 5.50 0.04
C GLU A 283 -38.91 5.01 -1.20
N ARG A 284 -38.18 5.93 -1.86
CA ARG A 284 -37.44 5.63 -3.08
C ARG A 284 -35.96 5.80 -2.83
N PHE A 285 -35.21 4.79 -3.23
CA PHE A 285 -33.75 4.83 -3.20
C PHE A 285 -33.20 5.93 -4.12
N GLY A 286 -32.21 6.68 -3.63
CA GLY A 286 -31.53 7.76 -4.35
C GLY A 286 -30.52 7.27 -5.39
N TRP A 287 -30.98 6.54 -6.42
CA TRP A 287 -30.08 5.91 -7.40
C TRP A 287 -29.05 6.85 -8.03
N ALA A 288 -29.40 8.11 -8.29
CA ALA A 288 -28.51 9.06 -8.96
C ALA A 288 -27.29 9.44 -8.10
N GLU A 289 -27.44 9.43 -6.77
CA GLU A 289 -26.37 9.79 -5.82
C GLU A 289 -25.35 8.64 -5.70
N SER A 290 -25.80 7.40 -5.90
CA SER A 290 -24.94 6.21 -5.87
C SER A 290 -24.28 5.89 -7.21
N MET A 291 -24.41 6.75 -8.24
CA MET A 291 -23.92 6.45 -9.59
C MET A 291 -22.54 7.07 -9.82
N VAL A 292 -21.61 6.26 -10.31
CA VAL A 292 -20.28 6.68 -10.75
C VAL A 292 -20.16 6.53 -12.26
N THR A 293 -19.48 7.47 -12.91
CA THR A 293 -19.16 7.37 -14.34
C THR A 293 -18.03 6.37 -14.53
N LEU A 294 -18.12 5.55 -15.58
CA LEU A 294 -17.14 4.50 -15.87
C LEU A 294 -16.18 4.90 -16.99
N GLU A 295 -14.91 4.57 -16.79
CA GLU A 295 -13.87 4.53 -17.80
C GLU A 295 -13.61 3.07 -18.20
N HIS A 296 -13.44 2.82 -19.51
CA HIS A 296 -13.14 1.49 -20.04
C HIS A 296 -11.62 1.29 -20.13
N VAL A 297 -11.12 0.26 -19.45
CA VAL A 297 -9.71 -0.16 -19.52
C VAL A 297 -9.63 -1.55 -20.14
N ARG A 298 -8.83 -1.69 -21.19
CA ARG A 298 -8.58 -2.98 -21.86
C ARG A 298 -7.33 -3.64 -21.26
N GLY A 299 -7.53 -4.74 -20.55
CA GLY A 299 -6.45 -5.57 -20.00
C GLY A 299 -6.48 -6.99 -20.53
N GLU A 300 -6.20 -7.97 -19.67
CA GLU A 300 -6.44 -9.40 -19.94
C GLU A 300 -7.94 -9.69 -20.11
N THR A 301 -8.78 -8.86 -19.49
CA THR A 301 -10.22 -8.73 -19.73
C THR A 301 -10.63 -7.25 -19.84
N ASP A 302 -11.88 -7.00 -20.19
CA ASP A 302 -12.46 -5.66 -20.19
C ASP A 302 -12.85 -5.24 -18.77
N TRP A 303 -12.28 -4.13 -18.31
CA TRP A 303 -12.54 -3.53 -17.00
C TRP A 303 -13.26 -2.18 -17.12
N TYR A 304 -14.15 -1.90 -16.17
CA TYR A 304 -14.89 -0.65 -16.06
C TYR A 304 -14.63 -0.04 -14.69
N LEU A 305 -14.00 1.13 -14.67
CA LEU A 305 -13.52 1.77 -13.46
C LEU A 305 -14.25 3.08 -13.21
N GLY A 306 -14.63 3.35 -11.96
CA GLY A 306 -15.30 4.59 -11.59
C GLY A 306 -14.79 5.11 -10.26
N VAL A 307 -14.57 6.42 -10.15
CA VAL A 307 -14.12 7.06 -8.91
C VAL A 307 -15.29 7.85 -8.31
N SER A 308 -15.57 7.61 -7.03
CA SER A 308 -16.49 8.41 -6.23
C SER A 308 -15.70 9.28 -5.25
N ILE A 309 -16.18 10.51 -5.07
CA ILE A 309 -15.62 11.49 -4.13
C ILE A 309 -16.11 11.21 -2.70
N ASP A 310 -17.24 10.50 -2.55
CA ASP A 310 -17.81 10.23 -1.25
C ASP A 310 -17.15 9.01 -0.60
N PRO A 311 -16.62 9.14 0.63
CA PRO A 311 -16.10 8.01 1.39
C PRO A 311 -17.23 7.03 1.75
N PRO A 312 -16.92 5.74 1.98
CA PRO A 312 -17.87 4.84 2.63
C PRO A 312 -18.35 5.42 3.96
N ALA A 313 -19.66 5.38 4.22
CA ALA A 313 -20.27 6.02 5.39
C ALA A 313 -19.85 5.41 6.74
N ASP A 314 -19.29 4.20 6.73
CA ASP A 314 -19.07 3.36 7.92
C ASP A 314 -17.62 3.38 8.46
N ILE A 315 -16.77 4.28 7.96
CA ILE A 315 -15.38 4.38 8.44
C ILE A 315 -15.26 5.45 9.52
N ASP A 316 -15.01 5.02 10.77
CA ASP A 316 -14.61 5.90 11.90
C ASP A 316 -13.13 6.33 11.76
N PHE A 317 -12.85 7.15 10.75
CA PHE A 317 -11.51 7.64 10.42
C PHE A 317 -11.33 9.10 10.84
N ASP A 318 -10.34 9.35 11.71
CA ASP A 318 -9.96 10.69 12.15
C ASP A 318 -8.68 11.16 11.42
N PRO A 319 -8.79 11.92 10.31
CA PRO A 319 -7.63 12.40 9.56
C PRO A 319 -6.69 13.26 10.40
N SER A 320 -7.17 13.90 11.47
CA SER A 320 -6.31 14.74 12.32
C SER A 320 -5.29 13.93 13.12
N ARG A 321 -5.52 12.63 13.28
CA ARG A 321 -4.69 11.72 14.08
C ARG A 321 -4.03 10.62 13.25
N THR A 322 -4.69 10.13 12.21
CA THR A 322 -4.27 8.94 11.45
C THR A 322 -3.91 9.24 9.99
N SER A 323 -3.90 10.51 9.58
CA SER A 323 -3.35 10.90 8.27
C SER A 323 -1.83 10.85 8.25
N TYR A 324 -1.28 10.74 7.05
CA TYR A 324 0.16 10.75 6.85
C TYR A 324 0.80 12.10 7.19
N ASP A 325 0.12 13.22 6.94
CA ASP A 325 0.58 14.55 7.32
C ASP A 325 0.62 14.72 8.85
N ALA A 326 -0.38 14.19 9.58
CA ALA A 326 -0.36 14.15 11.04
C ALA A 326 0.82 13.32 11.58
N TYR A 327 1.07 12.16 10.99
CA TYR A 327 2.23 11.32 11.33
C TYR A 327 3.55 12.04 11.09
N ARG A 328 3.72 12.66 9.92
CA ARG A 328 4.95 13.39 9.55
C ARG A 328 5.19 14.61 10.43
N ALA A 329 4.15 15.30 10.88
CA ALA A 329 4.26 16.41 11.81
C ALA A 329 4.76 15.97 13.21
N GLY A 330 4.50 14.72 13.60
CA GLY A 330 4.95 14.14 14.86
C GLY A 330 6.35 13.51 14.83
N LEU A 331 6.96 13.35 13.64
CA LEU A 331 8.31 12.79 13.51
C LEU A 331 9.36 13.82 13.96
N VAL A 332 10.08 13.50 15.04
CA VAL A 332 11.37 14.12 15.33
C VAL A 332 12.36 13.55 14.32
N ARG A 333 12.88 14.43 13.44
CA ARG A 333 13.78 14.06 12.35
C ARG A 333 15.17 13.70 12.85
#